data_AF-A0A7J4SM15-F1
#
_entry.id   AF-A0A7J4SM15-F1
#
_cell.length_a   1.000
_cell.length_b   1.000
_cell.length_c   1.000
_cell.angle_alpha   90.00
_cell.angle_beta   90.00
_cell.angle_gamma   90.00
#
_symmetry.space_group_name_H-M   'P 1'
#
loop_
_entity.id
_entity.type
_entity.pdbx_description
1 polymer ?
#
loop_
_entity_poly.entity_id
_entity_poly.type
_entity_poly.pdbx_seq_one_letter_code
_entity_poly.pdbx_strand_id
1 'polypeptide(L)'
;MVEDDIANQAAESVGINEMTILAILGIIIAGVIVRFLTMAFAPSLLRKIIRSENLQTKTVKQSDKALGSAIGAGVSYILSLQLVNSIEEGSSTYEMPEIMLTILPNVFQFIIALAVVVWAFRLVNVVQDVVAIIDTDGVSDGTDKTLVSALESVLRFFIVFIGAIFIADAVGLNLTSLIAGLGISGLALALAAKDTISNFFGALTVLLDRPFKVGDWVVVGSSEGEVIEINLRTTLIRTGIDTVITIPNANLVSTPVENFGKRRWRRWQTMLHFDINSNPDKVEAFRDEVLKSIQDNAATMNEDSSWCRVNDISATSIDVSLNLYWDVQGGADERQEKEKFLLEIMQLARDHELSFYDNRIRKQSN
;
A
#
# COMPACT_ATOMS: atom_id res chain seq x y z
N MET A 1 22.10 47.51 -46.99
CA MET A 1 21.66 48.92 -46.88
C MET A 1 20.20 49.13 -47.26
N VAL A 2 19.60 48.37 -48.20
CA VAL A 2 18.16 48.47 -48.50
C VAL A 2 17.30 47.50 -47.65
N GLU A 3 17.88 46.39 -47.16
CA GLU A 3 17.16 45.45 -46.27
C GLU A 3 16.94 45.97 -44.83
N ASP A 4 17.89 46.73 -44.26
CA ASP A 4 17.75 47.33 -42.93
C ASP A 4 16.62 48.38 -42.90
N ASP A 5 16.40 49.08 -44.01
CA ASP A 5 15.42 50.18 -44.12
C ASP A 5 13.97 49.64 -44.19
N ILE A 6 13.77 48.46 -44.79
CA ILE A 6 12.45 47.80 -44.88
C ILE A 6 12.07 47.19 -43.52
N ALA A 7 13.04 46.62 -42.80
CA ALA A 7 12.80 46.08 -41.46
C ALA A 7 12.45 47.18 -40.45
N ASN A 8 13.13 48.33 -40.53
CA ASN A 8 12.86 49.49 -39.67
C ASN A 8 11.51 50.15 -39.96
N GLN A 9 11.14 50.35 -41.23
CA GLN A 9 9.83 50.92 -41.57
C GLN A 9 8.67 49.98 -41.21
N ALA A 10 8.87 48.66 -41.26
CA ALA A 10 7.88 47.70 -40.81
C ALA A 10 7.73 47.69 -39.28
N ALA A 11 8.83 47.82 -38.52
CA ALA A 11 8.83 47.83 -37.06
C ALA A 11 8.17 49.10 -36.47
N GLU A 12 8.46 50.29 -37.04
CA GLU A 12 7.80 51.55 -36.65
C GLU A 12 6.30 51.53 -36.93
N SER A 13 5.84 50.85 -37.99
CA SER A 13 4.41 50.73 -38.32
C SER A 13 3.61 49.84 -37.36
N VAL A 14 4.30 48.96 -36.62
CA VAL A 14 3.71 48.00 -35.68
C VAL A 14 3.88 48.45 -34.22
N GLY A 15 4.61 49.53 -33.96
CA GLY A 15 4.82 50.06 -32.60
C GLY A 15 5.81 49.25 -31.78
N ILE A 16 6.80 48.61 -32.42
CA ILE A 16 7.86 47.84 -31.76
C ILE A 16 9.20 48.50 -32.07
N ASN A 17 9.99 48.81 -31.05
CA ASN A 17 11.31 49.40 -31.25
C ASN A 17 12.39 48.33 -31.58
N GLU A 18 13.52 48.75 -32.17
CA GLU A 18 14.62 47.85 -32.56
C GLU A 18 15.15 47.03 -31.37
N MET A 19 15.25 47.65 -30.19
CA MET A 19 15.76 47.01 -28.98
C MET A 19 14.85 45.88 -28.48
N THR A 20 13.52 46.03 -28.59
CA THR A 20 12.55 44.99 -28.27
C THR A 20 12.66 43.82 -29.24
N ILE A 21 12.86 44.08 -30.53
CA ILE A 21 13.06 43.02 -31.54
C ILE A 21 14.33 42.22 -31.21
N LEU A 22 15.43 42.91 -30.89
CA LEU A 22 16.68 42.26 -30.48
C LEU A 22 16.51 41.45 -29.19
N ALA A 23 15.76 41.96 -28.21
CA ALA A 23 15.46 41.24 -26.98
C ALA A 23 14.66 39.96 -27.26
N ILE A 24 13.59 40.04 -28.06
CA ILE A 24 12.77 38.87 -28.45
C ILE A 24 13.61 37.82 -29.19
N LEU A 25 14.46 38.25 -30.14
CA LEU A 25 15.39 37.35 -30.82
C LEU A 25 16.37 36.71 -29.84
N GLY A 26 16.91 37.47 -28.90
CA GLY A 26 17.76 36.97 -27.83
C GLY A 26 17.06 35.91 -26.96
N ILE A 27 15.80 36.12 -26.61
CA ILE A 27 14.95 35.18 -25.86
C ILE A 27 14.77 33.86 -26.62
N ILE A 28 14.49 33.94 -27.92
CA ILE A 28 14.32 32.76 -28.78
C ILE A 28 15.66 32.01 -28.91
N ILE A 29 16.75 32.73 -29.17
CA ILE A 29 18.09 32.14 -29.29
C ILE A 29 18.50 31.46 -27.99
N ALA A 30 18.30 32.12 -26.84
CA ALA A 30 18.58 31.56 -25.52
C ALA A 30 17.78 30.28 -25.29
N GLY A 31 16.47 30.28 -25.60
CA GLY A 31 15.62 29.09 -25.51
C GLY A 31 16.09 27.94 -26.40
N VAL A 32 16.49 28.24 -27.64
CA VAL A 32 17.03 27.25 -28.58
C VAL A 32 18.37 26.68 -28.10
N ILE A 33 19.27 27.52 -27.59
CA ILE A 33 20.55 27.08 -27.00
C ILE A 33 20.28 26.16 -25.81
N VAL A 34 19.43 26.58 -24.86
CA VAL A 34 19.06 25.77 -23.69
C VAL A 34 18.42 24.46 -24.10
N ARG A 35 17.56 24.47 -25.13
CA ARG A 35 16.98 23.25 -25.70
C ARG A 35 18.04 22.28 -26.18
N PHE A 36 19.04 22.73 -26.94
CA PHE A 36 20.13 21.89 -27.42
C PHE A 36 21.03 21.39 -26.28
N LEU A 37 21.39 22.26 -25.33
CA LEU A 37 22.16 21.88 -24.14
C LEU A 37 21.44 20.80 -23.32
N THR A 38 20.13 20.97 -23.13
CA THR A 38 19.29 20.01 -22.43
C THR A 38 19.23 18.68 -23.18
N MET A 39 19.05 18.68 -24.51
CA MET A 39 19.07 17.46 -25.32
C MET A 39 20.42 16.74 -25.24
N ALA A 40 21.53 17.46 -25.15
CA ALA A 40 22.85 16.87 -25.02
C ALA A 40 23.08 16.25 -23.63
N PHE A 41 22.55 16.88 -22.57
CA PHE A 41 22.82 16.48 -21.18
C PHE A 41 21.77 15.55 -20.55
N ALA A 42 20.50 15.65 -20.98
CA ALA A 42 19.41 14.84 -20.45
C ALA A 42 19.65 13.33 -20.59
N PRO A 43 20.18 12.81 -21.72
CA PRO A 43 20.47 11.38 -21.85
C PRO A 43 21.51 10.90 -20.82
N SER A 44 22.53 11.70 -20.52
CA SER A 44 23.55 11.35 -19.52
C SER A 44 23.01 11.26 -18.10
N LEU A 45 22.04 12.11 -17.72
CA LEU A 45 21.38 12.03 -16.41
C LEU A 45 20.42 10.84 -16.33
N LEU A 46 19.59 10.66 -17.36
CA LEU A 46 18.60 9.57 -17.39
C LEU A 46 19.26 8.19 -17.41
N ARG A 47 20.43 8.05 -18.06
CA ARG A 47 21.22 6.80 -18.02
C ARG A 47 21.72 6.40 -16.62
N LYS A 48 21.94 7.35 -15.70
CA LYS A 48 22.32 7.02 -14.31
C LYS A 48 21.17 6.40 -13.51
N ILE A 49 19.93 6.71 -13.88
CA ILE A 49 18.72 6.27 -13.19
C ILE A 49 18.18 4.99 -13.82
N ILE A 50 18.21 4.89 -15.15
CA ILE A 50 17.67 3.76 -15.92
C ILE A 50 18.78 2.73 -16.15
N ARG A 51 18.80 1.64 -15.38
CA ARG A 51 19.86 0.61 -15.42
C ARG A 51 19.76 -0.41 -16.57
N SER A 52 18.65 -0.48 -17.29
CA SER A 52 18.45 -1.47 -18.38
C SER A 52 18.84 -0.92 -19.77
N GLU A 53 19.68 -1.66 -20.50
CA GLU A 53 20.19 -1.28 -21.82
C GLU A 53 19.10 -1.15 -22.91
N ASN A 54 18.04 -1.97 -22.83
CA ASN A 54 16.92 -1.92 -23.78
C ASN A 54 16.04 -0.67 -23.56
N LEU A 55 15.85 -0.25 -22.30
CA LEU A 55 15.11 0.96 -21.93
C LEU A 55 15.84 2.26 -22.29
N GLN A 56 17.18 2.24 -22.26
CA GLN A 56 18.01 3.41 -22.53
C GLN A 56 18.02 3.84 -24.01
N THR A 57 17.76 2.94 -24.96
CA THR A 57 17.93 3.25 -26.39
C THR A 57 16.66 3.79 -27.05
N LYS A 58 15.48 3.25 -26.70
CA LYS A 58 14.20 3.71 -27.26
C LYS A 58 13.64 4.93 -26.55
N THR A 59 13.57 4.93 -25.22
CA THR A 59 12.78 5.93 -24.50
C THR A 59 13.60 7.17 -24.13
N VAL A 60 14.85 7.03 -23.71
CA VAL A 60 15.73 8.18 -23.38
C VAL A 60 16.06 9.02 -24.62
N LYS A 61 16.28 8.36 -25.78
CA LYS A 61 16.62 9.02 -27.05
C LYS A 61 15.41 9.62 -27.77
N GLN A 62 14.20 9.30 -27.32
CA GLN A 62 12.97 9.92 -27.82
C GLN A 62 12.47 10.99 -26.85
N SER A 63 12.69 10.87 -25.53
CA SER A 63 12.20 11.86 -24.56
C SER A 63 13.05 13.14 -24.48
N ASP A 64 14.33 13.07 -24.87
CA ASP A 64 15.27 14.19 -24.94
C ASP A 64 14.74 15.41 -25.71
N LYS A 65 14.08 15.20 -26.86
CA LYS A 65 13.55 16.29 -27.70
C LYS A 65 12.39 17.02 -27.03
N ALA A 66 11.50 16.28 -26.39
CA ALA A 66 10.33 16.84 -25.71
C ALA A 66 10.78 17.59 -24.44
N LEU A 67 11.67 16.98 -23.65
CA LEU A 67 12.24 17.60 -22.46
C LEU A 67 13.04 18.87 -22.80
N GLY A 68 13.91 18.81 -23.81
CA GLY A 68 14.66 19.97 -24.26
C GLY A 68 13.76 21.10 -24.76
N SER A 69 12.65 20.76 -25.43
CA SER A 69 11.69 21.77 -25.89
C SER A 69 10.94 22.41 -24.71
N ALA A 70 10.58 21.62 -23.68
CA ALA A 70 9.95 22.15 -22.47
C ALA A 70 10.88 23.08 -21.68
N ILE A 71 12.13 22.67 -21.44
CA ILE A 71 13.09 23.49 -20.68
C ILE A 71 13.51 24.74 -21.48
N GLY A 72 13.74 24.60 -22.79
CA GLY A 72 14.05 25.74 -23.65
C GLY A 72 12.92 26.78 -23.67
N ALA A 73 11.68 26.33 -23.85
CA ALA A 73 10.51 27.21 -23.78
C ALA A 73 10.30 27.80 -22.38
N GLY A 74 10.65 27.06 -21.32
CA GLY A 74 10.66 27.54 -19.93
C GLY A 74 11.59 28.73 -19.72
N VAL A 75 12.81 28.66 -20.22
CA VAL A 75 13.74 29.79 -20.17
C VAL A 75 13.22 30.96 -21.00
N SER A 76 12.73 30.71 -22.22
CA SER A 76 12.15 31.77 -23.04
C SER A 76 10.94 32.43 -22.37
N TYR A 77 10.09 31.66 -21.68
CA TYR A 77 8.96 32.18 -20.90
C TYR A 77 9.44 33.11 -19.77
N ILE A 78 10.40 32.67 -18.95
CA ILE A 78 10.94 33.49 -17.86
C ILE A 78 11.55 34.78 -18.39
N LEU A 79 12.36 34.70 -19.45
CA LEU A 79 12.96 35.90 -20.04
C LEU A 79 11.90 36.81 -20.68
N SER A 80 10.82 36.25 -21.25
CA SER A 80 9.71 37.04 -21.77
C SER A 80 8.94 37.77 -20.66
N LEU A 81 8.75 37.14 -19.49
CA LEU A 81 8.17 37.80 -18.33
C LEU A 81 9.07 38.93 -17.82
N GLN A 82 10.39 38.70 -17.77
CA GLN A 82 11.34 39.76 -17.40
C GLN A 82 11.29 40.95 -18.36
N LEU A 83 11.19 40.68 -19.66
CA LEU A 83 11.04 41.72 -20.68
C LEU A 83 9.71 42.49 -20.51
N VAL A 84 8.58 41.79 -20.36
CA VAL A 84 7.26 42.40 -20.14
C VAL A 84 7.26 43.26 -18.88
N ASN A 85 7.74 42.74 -17.75
CA ASN A 85 7.83 43.49 -16.49
C ASN A 85 8.68 44.75 -16.64
N SER A 86 9.80 44.69 -17.39
CA SER A 86 10.64 45.86 -17.61
C SER A 86 9.93 46.99 -18.37
N ILE A 87 8.98 46.64 -19.25
CA ILE A 87 8.17 47.61 -19.99
C ILE A 87 7.09 48.19 -19.08
N GLU A 88 6.40 47.36 -18.30
CA GLU A 88 5.37 47.79 -17.35
C GLU A 88 5.93 48.70 -16.24
N GLU A 89 7.18 48.48 -15.83
CA GLU A 89 7.89 49.35 -14.88
C GLU A 89 8.35 50.70 -15.48
N GLY A 90 8.06 50.95 -16.76
CA GLY A 90 8.29 52.23 -17.42
C GLY A 90 9.68 52.37 -18.06
N SER A 91 10.32 51.26 -18.44
CA SER A 91 11.56 51.33 -19.22
C SER A 91 11.33 52.02 -20.57
N SER A 92 12.10 53.07 -20.85
CA SER A 92 12.14 53.70 -22.19
C SER A 92 12.97 52.92 -23.21
N THR A 93 13.60 51.80 -22.79
CA THR A 93 14.48 51.00 -23.66
C THR A 93 13.69 50.06 -24.55
N TYR A 94 12.52 49.60 -24.11
CA TYR A 94 11.73 48.59 -24.80
C TYR A 94 10.31 49.11 -25.00
N GLU A 95 9.83 49.05 -26.24
CA GLU A 95 8.47 49.42 -26.60
C GLU A 95 7.88 48.30 -27.47
N MET A 96 6.66 47.87 -27.12
CA MET A 96 5.82 46.98 -27.94
C MET A 96 4.33 47.20 -27.63
N PRO A 97 3.41 46.83 -28.55
CA PRO A 97 1.96 46.94 -28.32
C PRO A 97 1.50 46.12 -27.12
N GLU A 98 0.46 46.59 -26.41
CA GLU A 98 -0.13 45.90 -25.25
C GLU A 98 -0.50 44.43 -25.56
N ILE A 99 -0.98 44.17 -26.78
CA ILE A 99 -1.34 42.83 -27.23
C ILE A 99 -0.12 41.87 -27.17
N MET A 100 1.08 42.35 -27.51
CA MET A 100 2.29 41.53 -27.45
C MET A 100 2.73 41.23 -26.03
N LEU A 101 2.45 42.12 -25.06
CA LEU A 101 2.76 41.90 -23.65
C LEU A 101 2.06 40.66 -23.11
N THR A 102 0.83 40.40 -23.59
CA THR A 102 0.08 39.18 -23.21
C THR A 102 0.44 37.98 -24.08
N ILE A 103 0.54 38.16 -25.41
CA ILE A 103 0.73 37.03 -26.34
C ILE A 103 2.11 36.38 -26.17
N LEU A 104 3.18 37.17 -26.03
CA LEU A 104 4.56 36.66 -26.01
C LEU A 104 4.80 35.61 -24.91
N PRO A 105 4.52 35.89 -23.61
CA PRO A 105 4.66 34.88 -22.56
C PRO A 105 3.68 33.71 -22.74
N ASN A 106 2.44 33.97 -23.15
CA ASN A 106 1.42 32.94 -23.33
C ASN A 106 1.80 31.91 -24.42
N VAL A 107 2.44 32.34 -25.51
CA VAL A 107 2.94 31.43 -26.55
C VAL A 107 4.03 30.51 -25.99
N PHE A 108 4.98 31.02 -25.22
CA PHE A 108 6.00 30.18 -24.59
C PHE A 108 5.38 29.23 -23.55
N GLN A 109 4.43 29.70 -22.75
CA GLN A 109 3.69 28.87 -21.81
C GLN A 109 2.94 27.73 -22.51
N PHE A 110 2.30 28.01 -23.64
CA PHE A 110 1.64 27.00 -24.47
C PHE A 110 2.63 25.96 -25.00
N ILE A 111 3.80 26.39 -25.49
CA ILE A 111 4.86 25.48 -25.96
C ILE A 111 5.36 24.60 -24.82
N ILE A 112 5.53 25.15 -23.61
CA ILE A 112 5.90 24.36 -22.42
C ILE A 112 4.84 23.31 -22.14
N ALA A 113 3.56 23.71 -22.03
CA ALA A 113 2.46 22.81 -21.72
C ALA A 113 2.40 21.65 -22.74
N LEU A 114 2.46 21.97 -24.03
CA LEU A 114 2.47 20.97 -25.10
C LEU A 114 3.70 20.05 -25.03
N ALA A 115 4.88 20.61 -24.81
CA ALA A 115 6.12 19.84 -24.71
C ALA A 115 6.11 18.89 -23.50
N VAL A 116 5.60 19.35 -22.35
CA VAL A 116 5.42 18.54 -21.13
C VAL A 116 4.42 17.42 -21.36
N VAL A 117 3.28 17.69 -22.00
CA VAL A 117 2.29 16.65 -22.33
C VAL A 117 2.90 15.58 -23.25
N VAL A 118 3.56 15.98 -24.34
CA VAL A 118 4.23 15.05 -25.26
C VAL A 118 5.32 14.25 -24.54
N TRP A 119 6.08 14.90 -23.66
CA TRP A 119 7.09 14.24 -22.84
C TRP A 119 6.48 13.21 -21.89
N ALA A 120 5.43 13.57 -21.15
CA ALA A 120 4.74 12.69 -20.23
C ALA A 120 4.11 11.48 -20.94
N PHE A 121 3.50 11.67 -22.12
CA PHE A 121 2.99 10.57 -22.94
C PHE A 121 4.07 9.57 -23.34
N ARG A 122 5.28 10.03 -23.64
CA ARG A 122 6.42 9.15 -23.94
C ARG A 122 6.88 8.38 -22.72
N LEU A 123 6.78 8.96 -21.52
CA LEU A 123 7.08 8.26 -20.28
C LEU A 123 6.09 7.14 -19.96
N VAL A 124 4.82 7.25 -20.37
CA VAL A 124 3.85 6.15 -20.15
C VAL A 124 4.30 4.87 -20.83
N ASN A 125 4.92 4.95 -22.00
CA ASN A 125 5.41 3.77 -22.72
C ASN A 125 6.56 3.05 -21.96
N VAL A 126 7.24 3.73 -21.02
CA VAL A 126 8.24 3.12 -20.13
C VAL A 126 7.62 2.05 -19.23
N VAL A 127 6.34 2.19 -18.89
CA VAL A 127 5.64 1.22 -18.03
C VAL A 127 5.65 -0.17 -18.66
N GLN A 128 5.42 -0.27 -19.98
CA GLN A 128 5.50 -1.55 -20.71
C GLN A 128 6.90 -2.15 -20.64
N ASP A 129 7.90 -1.32 -20.92
CA ASP A 129 9.28 -1.75 -20.98
C ASP A 129 9.79 -2.20 -19.60
N VAL A 130 9.38 -1.54 -18.50
CA VAL A 130 9.72 -1.92 -17.13
C VAL A 130 9.07 -3.25 -16.76
N VAL A 131 7.79 -3.44 -17.07
CA VAL A 131 7.10 -4.70 -16.78
C VAL A 131 7.71 -5.86 -17.58
N ALA A 132 8.05 -5.64 -18.85
CA ALA A 132 8.71 -6.64 -19.69
C ALA A 132 10.12 -7.05 -19.21
N ILE A 133 10.75 -6.27 -18.32
CA ILE A 133 12.04 -6.61 -17.72
C ILE A 133 11.87 -7.40 -16.41
N ILE A 134 10.75 -7.19 -15.71
CA ILE A 134 10.45 -7.87 -14.44
C ILE A 134 9.81 -9.25 -14.70
N ASP A 135 9.03 -9.38 -15.78
CA ASP A 135 8.53 -10.67 -16.30
C ASP A 135 9.72 -11.47 -16.88
N THR A 136 10.35 -12.26 -16.01
CA THR A 136 11.59 -13.00 -16.31
C THR A 136 11.30 -14.42 -16.78
N ASP A 137 10.05 -14.85 -16.60
CA ASP A 137 9.49 -16.17 -16.79
C ASP A 137 8.77 -16.30 -18.15
N GLY A 138 8.44 -15.17 -18.81
CA GLY A 138 7.81 -15.16 -20.13
C GLY A 138 6.36 -15.68 -20.12
N VAL A 139 5.81 -15.87 -18.93
CA VAL A 139 4.42 -16.27 -18.67
C VAL A 139 3.67 -15.02 -18.20
N SER A 140 3.70 -13.93 -18.98
CA SER A 140 2.70 -12.88 -18.79
C SER A 140 1.35 -13.46 -19.13
N ASP A 141 0.66 -13.89 -18.08
CA ASP A 141 -0.74 -14.27 -18.14
C ASP A 141 -1.54 -13.10 -18.75
N GLY A 142 -2.64 -13.40 -19.45
CA GLY A 142 -3.44 -12.35 -20.12
C GLY A 142 -3.89 -11.25 -19.15
N THR A 143 -3.95 -11.57 -17.86
CA THR A 143 -4.26 -10.70 -16.73
C THR A 143 -3.25 -9.55 -16.56
N ASP A 144 -1.94 -9.82 -16.63
CA ASP A 144 -0.91 -8.80 -16.40
C ASP A 144 -0.87 -7.77 -17.52
N LYS A 145 -1.01 -8.22 -18.77
CA LYS A 145 -1.11 -7.33 -19.94
C LYS A 145 -2.34 -6.43 -19.87
N THR A 146 -3.45 -6.96 -19.36
CA THR A 146 -4.69 -6.20 -19.17
C THR A 146 -4.53 -5.14 -18.09
N LEU A 147 -3.88 -5.47 -16.96
CA LEU A 147 -3.59 -4.52 -15.88
C LEU A 147 -2.65 -3.39 -16.33
N VAL A 148 -1.59 -3.73 -17.07
CA VAL A 148 -0.66 -2.73 -17.63
C VAL A 148 -1.37 -1.80 -18.60
N SER A 149 -2.18 -2.35 -19.52
CA SER A 149 -2.95 -1.54 -20.47
C SER A 149 -3.99 -0.63 -19.77
N ALA A 150 -4.64 -1.13 -18.72
CA ALA A 150 -5.54 -0.32 -17.90
C ALA A 150 -4.79 0.83 -17.20
N LEU A 151 -3.64 0.54 -16.60
CA LEU A 151 -2.79 1.55 -15.95
C LEU A 151 -2.32 2.62 -16.93
N GLU A 152 -1.89 2.24 -18.13
CA GLU A 152 -1.53 3.18 -19.18
C GLU A 152 -2.70 4.07 -19.59
N SER A 153 -3.89 3.48 -19.75
CA SER A 153 -5.09 4.22 -20.13
C SER A 153 -5.43 5.27 -19.07
N VAL A 154 -5.32 4.92 -17.79
CA VAL A 154 -5.51 5.84 -16.65
C VAL A 154 -4.44 6.93 -16.65
N LEU A 155 -3.16 6.59 -16.81
CA LEU A 155 -2.07 7.58 -16.86
C LEU A 155 -2.24 8.55 -18.03
N ARG A 156 -2.56 8.05 -19.23
CA ARG A 156 -2.81 8.87 -20.42
C ARG A 156 -3.99 9.80 -20.21
N PHE A 157 -5.09 9.31 -19.61
CA PHE A 157 -6.22 10.14 -19.25
C PHE A 157 -5.79 11.31 -18.36
N PHE A 158 -5.04 11.05 -17.28
CA PHE A 158 -4.56 12.11 -16.38
C PHE A 158 -3.59 13.08 -17.08
N ILE A 159 -2.71 12.60 -17.95
CA ILE A 159 -1.79 13.45 -18.72
C ILE A 159 -2.56 14.38 -19.66
N VAL A 160 -3.55 13.87 -20.39
CA VAL A 160 -4.41 14.70 -21.25
C VAL A 160 -5.20 15.69 -20.41
N PHE A 161 -5.78 15.23 -19.31
CA PHE A 161 -6.63 16.05 -18.46
C PHE A 161 -5.84 17.22 -17.84
N ILE A 162 -4.70 16.93 -17.21
CA ILE A 162 -3.81 17.95 -16.64
C ILE A 162 -3.22 18.83 -17.75
N GLY A 163 -2.82 18.23 -18.87
CA GLY A 163 -2.33 18.95 -20.03
C GLY A 163 -3.33 19.96 -20.59
N ALA A 164 -4.60 19.58 -20.70
CA ALA A 164 -5.67 20.44 -21.16
C ALA A 164 -5.87 21.64 -20.22
N ILE A 165 -5.72 21.46 -18.91
CA ILE A 165 -5.78 22.55 -17.93
C ILE A 165 -4.65 23.56 -18.16
N PHE A 166 -3.41 23.11 -18.32
CA PHE A 166 -2.28 24.01 -18.59
C PHE A 166 -2.37 24.71 -19.95
N ILE A 167 -2.89 24.01 -20.97
CA ILE A 167 -3.12 24.60 -22.28
C ILE A 167 -4.24 25.66 -22.22
N ALA A 168 -5.32 25.39 -21.49
CA ALA A 168 -6.41 26.34 -21.26
C ALA A 168 -5.90 27.64 -20.62
N ASP A 169 -5.03 27.52 -19.61
CA ASP A 169 -4.37 28.66 -18.95
C ASP A 169 -3.56 29.51 -19.94
N ALA A 170 -2.74 28.84 -20.77
CA ALA A 170 -1.90 29.52 -21.74
C ALA A 170 -2.71 30.27 -22.82
N VAL A 171 -3.96 29.88 -23.06
CA VAL A 171 -4.88 30.58 -23.99
C VAL A 171 -5.66 31.69 -23.27
N GLY A 172 -5.43 31.91 -21.98
CA GLY A 172 -6.05 32.97 -21.18
C GLY A 172 -7.38 32.59 -20.54
N LEU A 173 -7.71 31.30 -20.47
CA LEU A 173 -8.86 30.85 -19.69
C LEU A 173 -8.56 30.95 -18.18
N ASN A 174 -9.56 31.35 -17.41
CA ASN A 174 -9.40 31.53 -15.97
C ASN A 174 -9.21 30.17 -15.26
N LEU A 175 -7.95 29.87 -14.91
CA LEU A 175 -7.57 28.66 -14.20
C LEU A 175 -8.30 28.51 -12.85
N THR A 176 -8.55 29.62 -12.14
CA THR A 176 -9.22 29.63 -10.84
C THR A 176 -10.64 29.09 -10.94
N SER A 177 -11.39 29.49 -11.98
CA SER A 177 -12.74 28.97 -12.21
C SER A 177 -12.74 27.48 -12.54
N LEU A 178 -11.74 27.02 -13.31
CA LEU A 178 -11.59 25.61 -13.66
C LEU A 178 -11.25 24.78 -12.40
N ILE A 179 -10.25 25.20 -11.62
CA ILE A 179 -9.86 24.55 -10.37
C ILE A 179 -11.02 24.53 -9.36
N ALA A 180 -11.80 25.61 -9.26
CA ALA A 180 -12.96 25.66 -8.38
C ALA A 180 -14.01 24.60 -8.74
N GLY A 181 -14.30 24.39 -10.03
CA GLY A 181 -15.20 23.32 -10.49
C GLY A 181 -14.62 21.90 -10.32
N LEU A 182 -13.29 21.77 -10.48
CA LEU A 182 -12.58 20.52 -10.26
C LEU A 182 -12.56 20.09 -8.79
N GLY A 183 -12.55 21.03 -7.84
CA GLY A 183 -12.55 20.71 -6.41
C GLY A 183 -13.73 19.82 -6.00
N ILE A 184 -14.94 20.14 -6.48
CA ILE A 184 -16.16 19.37 -6.19
C ILE A 184 -16.09 17.97 -6.84
N SER A 185 -15.68 17.92 -8.11
CA SER A 185 -15.55 16.66 -8.85
C SER A 185 -14.44 15.76 -8.27
N GLY A 186 -13.34 16.36 -7.82
CA GLY A 186 -12.22 15.69 -7.17
C GLY A 186 -12.60 15.10 -5.81
N LEU A 187 -13.44 15.79 -5.04
CA LEU A 187 -13.97 15.24 -3.78
C LEU A 187 -14.84 14.00 -4.03
N ALA A 188 -15.72 14.04 -5.03
CA ALA A 188 -16.54 12.89 -5.40
C ALA A 188 -15.68 11.69 -5.83
N LEU A 189 -14.64 11.94 -6.64
CA LEU A 189 -13.69 10.91 -7.05
C LEU A 189 -12.89 10.34 -5.86
N ALA A 190 -12.44 11.21 -4.94
CA ALA A 190 -11.71 10.79 -3.74
C ALA A 190 -12.57 9.90 -2.82
N LEU A 191 -13.86 10.26 -2.65
CA LEU A 191 -14.81 9.43 -1.91
C LEU A 191 -15.04 8.07 -2.57
N ALA A 192 -15.15 8.04 -3.91
CA ALA A 192 -15.27 6.78 -4.66
C ALA A 192 -14.01 5.91 -4.58
N ALA A 193 -12.82 6.53 -4.54
CA ALA A 193 -11.54 5.82 -4.45
C ALA A 193 -11.15 5.40 -3.02
N LYS A 194 -11.86 5.91 -2.00
CA LYS A 194 -11.54 5.75 -0.58
C LYS A 194 -11.23 4.29 -0.21
N ASP A 195 -12.10 3.35 -0.56
CA ASP A 195 -11.94 1.95 -0.17
C ASP A 195 -10.72 1.28 -0.81
N THR A 196 -10.39 1.66 -2.05
CA THR A 196 -9.18 1.15 -2.72
C THR A 196 -7.92 1.64 -2.02
N ILE A 197 -7.89 2.93 -1.67
CA ILE A 197 -6.77 3.55 -0.95
C ILE A 197 -6.63 2.95 0.46
N SER A 198 -7.74 2.80 1.19
CA SER A 198 -7.76 2.20 2.52
C SER A 198 -7.22 0.77 2.53
N ASN A 199 -7.58 -0.05 1.53
CA ASN A 199 -7.05 -1.41 1.43
C ASN A 199 -5.56 -1.46 1.07
N PHE A 200 -5.09 -0.55 0.21
CA PHE A 200 -3.66 -0.44 -0.11
C PHE A 200 -2.83 -0.09 1.14
N PHE A 201 -3.24 0.93 1.90
CA PHE A 201 -2.57 1.26 3.16
C PHE A 201 -2.72 0.15 4.20
N GLY A 202 -3.87 -0.54 4.22
CA GLY A 202 -4.07 -1.73 5.04
C GLY A 202 -3.03 -2.82 4.78
N ALA A 203 -2.78 -3.12 3.50
CA ALA A 203 -1.77 -4.10 3.09
C ALA A 203 -0.37 -3.67 3.55
N LEU A 204 -0.03 -2.40 3.32
CA LEU A 204 1.27 -1.84 3.70
C LEU A 204 1.50 -1.92 5.21
N THR A 205 0.50 -1.57 6.03
CA THR A 205 0.58 -1.67 7.48
C THR A 205 0.77 -3.11 7.94
N VAL A 206 0.03 -4.07 7.37
CA VAL A 206 0.21 -5.50 7.69
C VAL A 206 1.65 -5.96 7.37
N LEU A 207 2.23 -5.52 6.26
CA LEU A 207 3.59 -5.88 5.86
C LEU A 207 4.67 -5.25 6.75
N LEU A 208 4.46 -4.01 7.19
CA LEU A 208 5.40 -3.27 8.03
C LEU A 208 5.35 -3.73 9.49
N ASP A 209 4.17 -3.76 10.09
CA ASP A 209 3.99 -4.07 11.51
C ASP A 209 3.99 -5.58 11.79
N ARG A 210 3.72 -6.39 10.75
CA ARG A 210 3.67 -7.86 10.80
C ARG A 210 2.88 -8.39 12.01
N PRO A 211 1.61 -7.98 12.20
CA PRO A 211 0.76 -8.54 13.25
C PRO A 211 0.62 -10.06 13.11
N PHE A 212 0.63 -10.54 11.87
CA PHE A 212 0.70 -11.95 11.45
C PHE A 212 1.53 -12.09 10.17
N LYS A 213 1.88 -13.33 9.83
CA LYS A 213 2.55 -13.70 8.57
C LYS A 213 1.77 -14.81 7.86
N VAL A 214 2.11 -15.04 6.59
CA VAL A 214 1.65 -16.22 5.85
C VAL A 214 2.01 -17.50 6.64
N GLY A 215 1.04 -18.40 6.78
CA GLY A 215 1.11 -19.62 7.58
C GLY A 215 0.70 -19.46 9.04
N ASP A 216 0.47 -18.24 9.55
CA ASP A 216 -0.09 -18.06 10.89
C ASP A 216 -1.59 -18.40 10.88
N TRP A 217 -2.04 -19.10 11.91
CA TRP A 217 -3.46 -19.25 12.22
C TRP A 217 -3.96 -18.02 12.96
N VAL A 218 -5.00 -17.37 12.43
CA VAL A 218 -5.51 -16.10 12.94
C VAL A 218 -7.02 -16.12 13.09
N VAL A 219 -7.52 -15.34 14.06
CA VAL A 219 -8.94 -15.04 14.23
C VAL A 219 -9.13 -13.54 14.02
N VAL A 220 -10.03 -13.19 13.10
CA VAL A 220 -10.38 -11.81 12.74
C VAL A 220 -11.90 -11.67 12.73
N GLY A 221 -12.45 -11.03 13.76
CA GLY A 221 -13.90 -10.94 13.92
C GLY A 221 -14.55 -12.33 14.03
N SER A 222 -15.40 -12.68 13.06
CA SER A 222 -16.04 -14.01 12.98
C SER A 222 -15.30 -15.01 12.06
N SER A 223 -14.19 -14.60 11.45
CA SER A 223 -13.42 -15.44 10.52
C SER A 223 -12.20 -16.02 11.22
N GLU A 224 -11.97 -17.31 11.04
CA GLU A 224 -10.83 -18.04 11.62
C GLU A 224 -10.19 -18.94 10.56
N GLY A 225 -8.85 -18.95 10.54
CA GLY A 225 -8.10 -19.86 9.68
C GLY A 225 -6.63 -19.48 9.50
N GLU A 226 -5.96 -20.18 8.60
CA GLU A 226 -4.56 -19.97 8.24
C GLU A 226 -4.41 -18.90 7.14
N VAL A 227 -3.49 -17.96 7.31
CA VAL A 227 -3.19 -16.95 6.29
C VAL A 227 -2.45 -17.60 5.12
N ILE A 228 -3.09 -17.64 3.94
CA ILE A 228 -2.51 -18.22 2.71
C ILE A 228 -1.64 -17.18 1.99
N GLU A 229 -2.19 -15.98 1.79
CA GLU A 229 -1.60 -14.97 0.94
C GLU A 229 -2.11 -13.58 1.33
N ILE A 230 -1.21 -12.59 1.26
CA ILE A 230 -1.53 -11.17 1.48
C ILE A 230 -1.39 -10.46 0.13
N ASN A 231 -2.52 -10.18 -0.52
CA ASN A 231 -2.58 -9.45 -1.78
C ASN A 231 -2.70 -7.92 -1.53
N LEU A 232 -2.63 -7.13 -2.60
CA LEU A 232 -2.67 -5.66 -2.50
C LEU A 232 -3.95 -5.13 -1.85
N ARG A 233 -5.11 -5.75 -2.12
CA ARG A 233 -6.42 -5.32 -1.60
C ARG A 233 -6.94 -6.21 -0.48
N THR A 234 -6.58 -7.48 -0.47
CA THR A 234 -7.23 -8.51 0.32
C THR A 234 -6.22 -9.52 0.85
N THR A 235 -6.53 -10.15 1.98
CA THR A 235 -5.80 -11.30 2.50
C THR A 235 -6.69 -12.53 2.43
N LEU A 236 -6.12 -13.64 1.98
CA LEU A 236 -6.80 -14.93 1.86
C LEU A 236 -6.51 -15.77 3.10
N ILE A 237 -7.58 -16.29 3.72
CA ILE A 237 -7.52 -17.13 4.91
C ILE A 237 -8.18 -18.48 4.61
N ARG A 238 -7.47 -19.58 4.89
CA ARG A 238 -7.98 -20.95 4.77
C ARG A 238 -8.59 -21.40 6.08
N THR A 239 -9.88 -21.66 6.07
CA THR A 239 -10.61 -22.20 7.22
C THR A 239 -10.20 -23.65 7.53
N GLY A 240 -10.53 -24.12 8.73
CA GLY A 240 -10.30 -25.53 9.12
C GLY A 240 -11.07 -26.58 8.32
N ILE A 241 -12.05 -26.16 7.50
CA ILE A 241 -12.77 -27.03 6.54
C ILE A 241 -12.28 -26.85 5.10
N ASP A 242 -11.10 -26.26 4.91
CA ASP A 242 -10.43 -26.04 3.62
C ASP A 242 -11.17 -25.08 2.65
N THR A 243 -12.06 -24.23 3.17
CA THR A 243 -12.64 -23.12 2.39
C THR A 243 -11.81 -21.85 2.52
N VAL A 244 -11.86 -20.97 1.51
CA VAL A 244 -11.09 -19.71 1.48
C VAL A 244 -11.99 -18.51 1.78
N ILE A 245 -11.65 -17.77 2.83
CA ILE A 245 -12.25 -16.48 3.18
C ILE A 245 -11.36 -15.37 2.63
N THR A 246 -11.96 -14.41 1.94
CA THR A 246 -11.26 -13.22 1.44
C THR A 246 -11.60 -12.02 2.33
N ILE A 247 -10.59 -11.46 3.00
CA ILE A 247 -10.77 -10.32 3.91
C ILE A 247 -10.12 -9.07 3.29
N PRO A 248 -10.83 -7.93 3.17
CA PRO A 248 -10.21 -6.66 2.78
C PRO A 248 -9.12 -6.25 3.78
N ASN A 249 -7.96 -5.81 3.29
CA ASN A 249 -6.84 -5.47 4.16
C ASN A 249 -7.16 -4.29 5.09
N ALA A 250 -8.05 -3.39 4.69
CA ALA A 250 -8.54 -2.32 5.57
C ALA A 250 -9.21 -2.87 6.84
N ASN A 251 -9.88 -4.02 6.76
CA ASN A 251 -10.53 -4.66 7.91
C ASN A 251 -9.51 -5.24 8.90
N LEU A 252 -8.38 -5.77 8.40
CA LEU A 252 -7.32 -6.38 9.23
C LEU A 252 -6.60 -5.35 10.11
N VAL A 253 -6.54 -4.10 9.67
CA VAL A 253 -5.91 -3.00 10.42
C VAL A 253 -6.90 -2.31 11.36
N SER A 254 -8.20 -2.37 11.05
CA SER A 254 -9.25 -1.75 11.86
C SER A 254 -9.90 -2.67 12.89
N THR A 255 -9.65 -3.97 12.82
CA THR A 255 -10.22 -4.99 13.72
C THR A 255 -9.11 -5.66 14.51
N PRO A 256 -9.31 -5.99 15.80
CA PRO A 256 -8.36 -6.82 16.55
C PRO A 256 -8.13 -8.17 15.84
N VAL A 257 -6.86 -8.57 15.75
CA VAL A 257 -6.44 -9.85 15.18
C VAL A 257 -5.80 -10.69 16.27
N GLU A 258 -6.40 -11.83 16.59
CA GLU A 258 -5.80 -12.81 17.49
C GLU A 258 -4.91 -13.75 16.66
N ASN A 259 -3.61 -13.76 16.94
CA ASN A 259 -2.65 -14.58 16.21
C ASN A 259 -2.22 -15.78 17.04
N PHE A 260 -2.69 -16.97 16.63
CA PHE A 260 -2.40 -18.23 17.31
C PHE A 260 -0.98 -18.73 16.97
N GLY A 261 -0.41 -18.29 15.84
CA GLY A 261 0.98 -18.59 15.44
C GLY A 261 2.03 -17.89 16.33
N LYS A 262 1.65 -16.85 17.08
CA LYS A 262 2.52 -16.16 18.05
C LYS A 262 2.36 -16.64 19.49
N ARG A 263 1.64 -17.74 19.73
CA ARG A 263 1.46 -18.29 21.09
C ARG A 263 2.79 -18.71 21.69
N ARG A 264 2.97 -18.41 22.97
CA ARG A 264 4.11 -18.89 23.78
C ARG A 264 3.89 -20.30 24.34
N TRP A 265 2.62 -20.67 24.54
CA TRP A 265 2.18 -21.95 25.08
C TRP A 265 0.69 -22.14 24.78
N ARG A 266 0.20 -23.37 24.91
CA ARG A 266 -1.22 -23.71 24.71
C ARG A 266 -1.87 -24.02 26.04
N ARG A 267 -2.76 -23.14 26.51
CA ARG A 267 -3.49 -23.34 27.76
C ARG A 267 -4.58 -24.39 27.57
N TRP A 268 -4.61 -25.40 28.43
CA TRP A 268 -5.71 -26.34 28.51
C TRP A 268 -6.32 -26.33 29.92
N GLN A 269 -7.63 -26.21 29.97
CA GLN A 269 -8.40 -26.24 31.20
C GLN A 269 -9.54 -27.25 31.04
N THR A 270 -9.74 -28.09 32.04
CA THR A 270 -10.87 -29.02 32.09
C THR A 270 -11.36 -29.19 33.52
N MET A 271 -12.52 -29.81 33.66
CA MET A 271 -13.19 -30.08 34.93
C MET A 271 -13.48 -31.57 35.02
N LEU A 272 -13.02 -32.19 36.09
CA LEU A 272 -13.25 -33.59 36.41
C LEU A 272 -14.36 -33.67 37.45
N HIS A 273 -15.35 -34.53 37.21
CA HIS A 273 -16.49 -34.72 38.09
C HIS A 273 -16.35 -36.07 38.80
N PHE A 274 -16.25 -36.05 40.11
CA PHE A 274 -16.19 -37.25 40.95
C PHE A 274 -17.53 -37.47 41.68
N ASP A 275 -17.79 -38.70 42.12
CA ASP A 275 -18.98 -39.02 42.93
C ASP A 275 -19.05 -38.13 44.18
N ILE A 276 -20.24 -37.63 44.51
CA ILE A 276 -20.46 -36.75 45.67
C ILE A 276 -20.08 -37.40 47.01
N ASN A 277 -20.10 -38.72 47.07
CA ASN A 277 -19.74 -39.50 48.26
C ASN A 277 -18.26 -39.87 48.30
N SER A 278 -17.44 -39.35 47.36
CA SER A 278 -15.99 -39.59 47.36
C SER A 278 -15.36 -39.05 48.64
N ASN A 279 -14.41 -39.79 49.21
CA ASN A 279 -13.72 -39.37 50.42
C ASN A 279 -12.88 -38.09 50.12
N PRO A 280 -13.06 -36.99 50.88
CA PRO A 280 -12.29 -35.76 50.71
C PRO A 280 -10.78 -35.95 50.74
N ASP A 281 -10.26 -36.81 51.62
CA ASP A 281 -8.81 -37.04 51.77
C ASP A 281 -8.22 -37.67 50.49
N LYS A 282 -8.99 -38.53 49.83
CA LYS A 282 -8.59 -39.17 48.57
C LYS A 282 -8.66 -38.20 47.40
N VAL A 283 -9.65 -37.30 47.39
CA VAL A 283 -9.75 -36.23 46.40
C VAL A 283 -8.58 -35.25 46.54
N GLU A 284 -8.18 -34.91 47.77
CA GLU A 284 -7.01 -34.09 48.02
C GLU A 284 -5.71 -34.77 47.55
N ALA A 285 -5.50 -36.03 47.91
CA ALA A 285 -4.33 -36.80 47.48
C ALA A 285 -4.23 -36.92 45.95
N PHE A 286 -5.35 -37.26 45.28
CA PHE A 286 -5.44 -37.29 43.83
C PHE A 286 -5.09 -35.94 43.19
N ARG A 287 -5.62 -34.84 43.74
CA ARG A 287 -5.34 -33.49 43.23
C ARG A 287 -3.85 -33.16 43.30
N ASP A 288 -3.19 -33.53 44.40
CA ASP A 288 -1.77 -33.27 44.60
C ASP A 288 -0.90 -34.10 43.66
N GLU A 289 -1.28 -35.36 43.42
CA GLU A 289 -0.58 -36.23 42.48
C GLU A 289 -0.76 -35.79 41.02
N VAL A 290 -1.95 -35.32 40.64
CA VAL A 290 -2.18 -34.70 39.32
C VAL A 290 -1.36 -33.43 39.16
N LEU A 291 -1.30 -32.57 40.18
CA LEU A 291 -0.47 -31.36 40.11
C LEU A 291 1.02 -31.72 39.96
N LYS A 292 1.49 -32.73 40.68
CA LYS A 292 2.86 -33.23 40.53
C LYS A 292 3.12 -33.82 39.14
N SER A 293 2.18 -34.60 38.59
CA SER A 293 2.27 -35.12 37.23
C SER A 293 2.36 -34.00 36.19
N ILE A 294 1.64 -32.89 36.38
CA ILE A 294 1.80 -31.70 35.53
C ILE A 294 3.24 -31.17 35.64
N GLN A 295 3.75 -30.95 36.87
CA GLN A 295 5.09 -30.41 37.11
C GLN A 295 6.22 -31.32 36.58
N ASP A 296 6.05 -32.64 36.68
CA ASP A 296 7.05 -33.61 36.23
C ASP A 296 6.98 -33.84 34.69
N ASN A 297 5.94 -33.36 34.00
CA ASN A 297 5.76 -33.58 32.57
C ASN A 297 6.52 -32.56 31.72
N ALA A 298 7.54 -33.05 31.01
CA ALA A 298 8.38 -32.26 30.10
C ALA A 298 7.64 -31.57 28.93
N ALA A 299 6.41 -31.99 28.62
CA ALA A 299 5.56 -31.34 27.60
C ALA A 299 4.73 -30.17 28.16
N THR A 300 4.90 -29.82 29.43
CA THR A 300 4.21 -28.70 30.07
C THR A 300 5.19 -27.56 30.39
N MET A 301 4.65 -26.36 30.60
CA MET A 301 5.42 -25.19 31.01
C MET A 301 4.57 -24.32 31.95
N ASN A 302 5.20 -23.31 32.58
CA ASN A 302 4.55 -22.34 33.46
C ASN A 302 3.87 -23.05 34.65
N GLU A 303 4.67 -23.89 35.32
CA GLU A 303 4.28 -24.71 36.46
C GLU A 303 3.66 -23.88 37.58
N ASP A 304 4.21 -22.70 37.87
CA ASP A 304 3.70 -21.78 38.90
C ASP A 304 2.25 -21.32 38.66
N SER A 305 1.85 -21.24 37.38
CA SER A 305 0.49 -20.86 36.99
C SER A 305 -0.41 -22.08 36.71
N SER A 306 0.15 -23.29 36.76
CA SER A 306 -0.61 -24.53 36.60
C SER A 306 -1.18 -24.95 37.95
N TRP A 307 -2.40 -25.48 37.94
CA TRP A 307 -3.09 -25.82 39.18
C TRP A 307 -4.12 -26.92 38.97
N CYS A 308 -4.35 -27.69 40.04
CA CYS A 308 -5.46 -28.63 40.16
C CYS A 308 -6.13 -28.33 41.50
N ARG A 309 -7.43 -28.03 41.52
CA ARG A 309 -8.15 -27.59 42.72
C ARG A 309 -9.60 -28.07 42.68
N VAL A 310 -10.18 -28.35 43.86
CA VAL A 310 -11.63 -28.47 43.99
C VAL A 310 -12.23 -27.09 43.69
N ASN A 311 -13.05 -27.03 42.64
CA ASN A 311 -13.65 -25.80 42.15
C ASN A 311 -15.03 -25.58 42.75
N ASP A 312 -15.83 -26.64 42.81
CA ASP A 312 -17.19 -26.59 43.33
C ASP A 312 -17.63 -27.96 43.88
N ILE A 313 -18.68 -27.97 44.67
CA ILE A 313 -19.39 -29.19 45.09
C ILE A 313 -20.83 -29.03 44.61
N SER A 314 -21.16 -29.72 43.51
CA SER A 314 -22.48 -29.67 42.89
C SER A 314 -23.49 -30.54 43.66
N ALA A 315 -24.75 -30.53 43.23
CA ALA A 315 -25.79 -31.39 43.82
C ALA A 315 -25.49 -32.90 43.68
N THR A 316 -24.58 -33.28 42.77
CA THR A 316 -24.35 -34.69 42.40
C THR A 316 -22.88 -35.07 42.25
N SER A 317 -21.95 -34.12 42.29
CA SER A 317 -20.52 -34.36 42.08
C SER A 317 -19.63 -33.42 42.87
N ILE A 318 -18.41 -33.89 43.13
CA ILE A 318 -17.29 -33.03 43.53
C ILE A 318 -16.54 -32.64 42.26
N ASP A 319 -16.44 -31.34 41.99
CA ASP A 319 -15.89 -30.83 40.74
C ASP A 319 -14.45 -30.34 40.96
N VAL A 320 -13.50 -31.04 40.34
CA VAL A 320 -12.07 -30.72 40.39
C VAL A 320 -11.67 -30.07 39.07
N SER A 321 -11.36 -28.78 39.10
CA SER A 321 -10.82 -28.07 37.94
C SER A 321 -9.32 -28.23 37.86
N LEU A 322 -8.81 -28.41 36.64
CA LEU A 322 -7.38 -28.41 36.35
C LEU A 322 -7.06 -27.45 35.21
N ASN A 323 -5.92 -26.79 35.34
CA ASN A 323 -5.36 -25.85 34.38
C ASN A 323 -3.88 -26.11 34.20
N LEU A 324 -3.44 -26.25 32.95
CA LEU A 324 -2.04 -26.40 32.60
C LEU A 324 -1.73 -25.71 31.27
N TYR A 325 -0.45 -25.55 30.98
CA TYR A 325 0.03 -24.98 29.73
C TYR A 325 0.96 -25.96 29.04
N TRP A 326 0.61 -26.37 27.83
CA TRP A 326 1.44 -27.24 27.00
C TRP A 326 2.55 -26.43 26.32
N ASP A 327 3.76 -26.98 26.33
CA ASP A 327 4.90 -26.53 25.53
C ASP A 327 5.05 -27.42 24.28
N VAL A 328 4.05 -27.31 23.40
CA VAL A 328 3.99 -28.09 22.15
C VAL A 328 3.75 -27.16 20.96
N GLN A 329 4.39 -27.46 19.83
CA GLN A 329 4.37 -26.59 18.65
C GLN A 329 3.03 -26.69 17.90
N GLY A 330 2.53 -27.91 17.70
CA GLY A 330 1.36 -28.18 16.86
C GLY A 330 0.09 -28.59 17.62
N GLY A 331 -1.05 -28.48 16.94
CA GLY A 331 -2.32 -29.03 17.44
C GLY A 331 -2.42 -30.56 17.34
N ALA A 332 -1.53 -31.22 16.59
CA ALA A 332 -1.42 -32.68 16.59
C ALA A 332 -0.77 -33.16 17.89
N ASP A 333 0.39 -32.60 18.23
CA ASP A 333 1.13 -32.90 19.47
C ASP A 333 0.28 -32.60 20.72
N GLU A 334 -0.42 -31.45 20.72
CA GLU A 334 -1.36 -31.10 21.78
C GLU A 334 -2.43 -32.19 21.99
N ARG A 335 -3.00 -32.75 20.92
CA ARG A 335 -4.00 -33.81 21.03
C ARG A 335 -3.41 -35.09 21.60
N GLN A 336 -2.19 -35.44 21.19
CA GLN A 336 -1.50 -36.65 21.67
C GLN A 336 -1.12 -36.55 23.14
N GLU A 337 -0.51 -35.44 23.57
CA GLU A 337 -0.13 -35.22 24.97
C GLU A 337 -1.37 -35.12 25.87
N LYS A 338 -2.42 -34.47 25.39
CA LYS A 338 -3.70 -34.42 26.09
C LYS A 338 -4.33 -35.80 26.25
N GLU A 339 -4.31 -36.66 25.24
CA GLU A 339 -4.80 -38.03 25.34
C GLU A 339 -4.02 -38.82 26.40
N LYS A 340 -2.69 -38.81 26.30
CA LYS A 340 -1.80 -39.48 27.26
C LYS A 340 -2.07 -39.04 28.70
N PHE A 341 -2.15 -37.72 28.91
CA PHE A 341 -2.39 -37.15 30.23
C PHE A 341 -3.80 -37.45 30.77
N LEU A 342 -4.82 -37.47 29.91
CA LEU A 342 -6.17 -37.90 30.32
C LEU A 342 -6.20 -39.37 30.75
N LEU A 343 -5.50 -40.26 30.05
CA LEU A 343 -5.40 -41.67 30.42
C LEU A 343 -4.65 -41.87 31.75
N GLU A 344 -3.61 -41.07 31.99
CA GLU A 344 -2.89 -41.04 33.26
C GLU A 344 -3.79 -40.57 34.41
N ILE A 345 -4.52 -39.46 34.23
CA ILE A 345 -5.53 -38.99 35.18
C ILE A 345 -6.55 -40.08 35.52
N MET A 346 -7.02 -40.82 34.51
CA MET A 346 -7.95 -41.93 34.73
C MET A 346 -7.33 -43.06 35.55
N GLN A 347 -6.04 -43.33 35.40
CA GLN A 347 -5.34 -44.33 36.19
C GLN A 347 -5.15 -43.85 37.64
N LEU A 348 -4.69 -42.61 37.84
CA LEU A 348 -4.57 -41.99 39.16
C LEU A 348 -5.89 -42.00 39.93
N ALA A 349 -7.00 -41.67 39.26
CA ALA A 349 -8.32 -41.74 39.89
C ALA A 349 -8.66 -43.16 40.37
N ARG A 350 -8.34 -44.19 39.58
CA ARG A 350 -8.55 -45.60 39.98
C ARG A 350 -7.69 -46.00 41.17
N ASP A 351 -6.43 -45.59 41.18
CA ASP A 351 -5.47 -45.92 42.24
C ASP A 351 -5.88 -45.29 43.59
N HIS A 352 -6.52 -44.12 43.55
CA HIS A 352 -7.14 -43.46 44.71
C HIS A 352 -8.57 -43.96 45.01
N GLU A 353 -9.07 -45.00 44.35
CA GLU A 353 -10.43 -45.51 44.50
C GLU A 353 -11.52 -44.43 44.28
N LEU A 354 -11.23 -43.44 43.45
CA LEU A 354 -12.17 -42.39 43.04
C LEU A 354 -12.95 -42.85 41.82
N SER A 355 -14.25 -42.62 41.84
CA SER A 355 -15.15 -42.91 40.73
C SER A 355 -15.57 -41.61 40.07
N PHE A 356 -15.38 -41.51 38.75
CA PHE A 356 -15.96 -40.41 37.99
C PHE A 356 -17.49 -40.48 38.08
N TYR A 357 -18.11 -39.30 38.15
CA TYR A 357 -19.56 -39.17 38.23
C TYR A 357 -20.25 -39.85 37.04
N ASP A 358 -21.17 -40.77 37.33
CA ASP A 358 -22.06 -41.40 36.34
C ASP A 358 -23.52 -41.18 36.77
N ASN A 359 -24.27 -40.44 35.94
CA ASN A 359 -25.68 -40.13 36.18
C ASN A 359 -26.58 -41.39 36.30
N ARG A 360 -26.13 -42.55 35.82
CA ARG A 360 -26.87 -43.82 35.88
C ARG A 360 -26.73 -44.53 37.23
N ILE A 361 -25.69 -44.23 38.00
CA ILE A 361 -25.44 -44.87 39.30
C ILE A 361 -26.16 -44.06 40.40
N ARG A 362 -27.47 -43.86 40.26
CA ARG A 362 -28.30 -43.63 41.45
C ARG A 362 -28.49 -44.98 42.12
N LYS A 363 -27.56 -45.32 43.04
CA LYS A 363 -27.79 -46.44 43.97
C LYS A 363 -29.13 -46.20 44.66
N GLN A 364 -30.04 -47.15 44.46
CA GLN A 364 -31.21 -47.35 45.30
C GLN A 364 -30.69 -47.62 46.72
N SER A 365 -30.56 -46.56 47.51
CA SER A 365 -30.28 -46.64 48.94
C SER A 365 -31.55 -46.19 49.64
N ASN A 366 -32.44 -47.15 49.91
CA ASN A 366 -33.45 -47.06 50.97
C ASN A 366 -32.86 -47.59 52.26
#